data_AF-A0A0C4EQW8-F1
#
_entry.id   AF-A0A0C4EQW8-F1
#
_cell.length_a   1.000
_cell.length_b   1.000
_cell.length_c   1.000
_cell.angle_alpha   90.00
_cell.angle_beta   90.00
_cell.angle_gamma   90.00
#
_symmetry.space_group_name_H-M   'P 1'
#
loop_
_entity.id
_entity.type
_entity.pdbx_description
1 polymer ?
#
loop_
_entity_poly.entity_id
_entity_poly.type
_entity_poly.pdbx_seq_one_letter_code
_entity_poly.pdbx_strand_id
1 'polypeptide(L)'
;MADPVTVEAVKIKPPHGKSLKFDGTNVECFLHQYQVAARLDKASGQDMAEQLFFFVDDALLDVLETLEGYEPPNWPKLKASMLSYWGEIDSAKFTARDIKALTEGWVARGGVSSVEDYQAFRKHWEPIQAYLLAKDHIESVEEIRNDYYQSFSVAVQDRIRDQLLKDNTMITTADNRFKLPKFEILKAAITEVMRRQTSLIFEDSKASKPVKPATLDEANGIMQKMGEDRRPKAVAGPSKPVPTMDELSKMFEAFEQKLEQKLASVPTKSSQSQGPRGPMVCFYCHREGHGTARCFELQKDKDDNLVEQKGTNFFCRMER
;
A
#
# COMPACT_ATOMS: atom_id res chain seq x y z
N MET A 1 78.17 -8.09 9.51
CA MET A 1 76.88 -7.69 10.08
C MET A 1 75.96 -7.47 8.91
N ALA A 2 74.85 -8.21 8.82
CA ALA A 2 73.88 -7.98 7.76
C ALA A 2 73.16 -6.66 8.08
N ASP A 3 73.14 -5.73 7.13
CA ASP A 3 72.31 -4.54 7.21
C ASP A 3 70.85 -4.97 7.49
N PRO A 4 70.15 -4.34 8.44
CA PRO A 4 68.75 -4.65 8.65
C PRO A 4 68.00 -4.34 7.35
N VAL A 5 67.33 -5.36 6.81
CA VAL A 5 66.43 -5.21 5.66
C VAL A 5 65.42 -4.15 6.03
N THR A 6 65.61 -2.93 5.52
CA THR A 6 64.62 -1.86 5.59
C THR A 6 63.46 -2.31 4.72
N VAL A 7 62.48 -2.96 5.35
CA VAL A 7 61.18 -3.23 4.73
C VAL A 7 60.57 -1.86 4.45
N GLU A 8 60.39 -1.51 3.18
CA GLU A 8 59.81 -0.23 2.80
C GLU A 8 58.42 -0.10 3.43
N ALA A 9 58.23 0.98 4.22
CA ALA A 9 56.98 1.24 4.90
C ALA A 9 55.85 1.49 3.87
N VAL A 10 54.73 0.81 4.05
CA VAL A 10 53.60 0.87 3.11
C VAL A 10 52.63 1.94 3.56
N LYS A 11 52.51 3.02 2.79
CA LYS A 11 51.58 4.11 3.10
C LYS A 11 50.12 3.66 2.93
N ILE A 12 49.37 3.62 4.04
CA ILE A 12 47.94 3.29 4.04
C ILE A 12 47.15 4.48 3.53
N LYS A 13 46.25 4.24 2.57
CA LYS A 13 45.39 5.25 1.98
C LYS A 13 43.93 5.03 2.41
N PRO A 14 43.16 6.11 2.64
CA PRO A 14 41.73 5.98 2.88
C PRO A 14 41.02 5.30 1.69
N PRO A 15 40.12 4.34 1.92
CA PRO A 15 39.45 3.62 0.84
C PRO A 15 38.47 4.54 0.09
N HIS A 16 38.60 4.58 -1.25
CA HIS A 16 37.63 5.14 -2.20
C HIS A 16 37.23 6.62 -1.99
N GLY A 17 38.19 7.51 -1.71
CA GLY A 17 37.93 8.96 -1.69
C GLY A 17 37.08 9.45 -0.51
N LYS A 18 36.85 8.61 0.49
CA LYS A 18 36.26 8.99 1.78
C LYS A 18 37.38 9.31 2.77
N SER A 19 37.19 10.35 3.60
CA SER A 19 38.08 10.61 4.72
C SER A 19 37.88 9.53 5.78
N LEU A 20 38.83 8.62 5.92
CA LEU A 20 38.89 7.72 7.06
C LEU A 20 39.54 8.50 8.21
N LYS A 21 38.73 8.99 9.13
CA LYS A 21 39.18 9.68 10.35
C LYS A 21 38.42 9.12 11.55
N PHE A 22 39.12 8.94 12.66
CA PHE A 22 38.54 8.57 13.93
C PHE A 22 38.15 9.83 14.70
N ASP A 23 36.88 9.91 15.09
CA ASP A 23 36.29 11.03 15.82
C ASP A 23 36.02 10.69 17.30
N GLY A 24 36.54 9.54 17.76
CA GLY A 24 36.33 9.04 19.13
C GLY A 24 35.06 8.21 19.29
N THR A 25 34.25 8.05 18.24
CA THR A 25 33.02 7.24 18.26
C THR A 25 33.16 5.98 17.40
N ASN A 26 32.44 4.92 17.79
CA ASN A 26 32.35 3.67 17.04
C ASN A 26 33.72 3.07 16.63
N VAL A 27 34.62 2.96 17.61
CA VAL A 27 36.01 2.50 17.43
C VAL A 27 36.10 1.17 16.67
N GLU A 28 35.15 0.25 16.87
CA GLU A 28 35.10 -1.04 16.15
C GLU A 28 35.02 -0.86 14.63
N CYS A 29 34.15 0.05 14.16
CA CYS A 29 33.93 0.27 12.73
C CYS A 29 35.10 1.01 12.12
N PHE A 30 35.68 1.99 12.83
CA PHE A 30 36.90 2.65 12.41
C PHE A 30 38.05 1.64 12.25
N LEU A 31 38.31 0.83 13.29
CA LEU A 31 39.35 -0.20 13.26
C LEU A 31 39.13 -1.21 12.13
N HIS A 32 37.88 -1.62 11.87
CA HIS A 32 37.55 -2.49 10.75
C HIS A 32 37.89 -1.84 9.39
N GLN A 33 37.46 -0.59 9.17
CA GLN A 33 37.73 0.13 7.92
C GLN A 33 39.23 0.37 7.72
N TYR A 34 39.95 0.71 8.79
CA TYR A 34 41.40 0.87 8.77
C TYR A 34 42.13 -0.43 8.43
N GLN A 35 41.69 -1.56 9.02
CA GLN A 35 42.21 -2.89 8.68
C GLN A 35 41.96 -3.28 7.22
N VAL A 36 40.80 -2.95 6.69
CA VAL A 36 40.49 -3.18 5.28
C VAL A 36 41.38 -2.33 4.38
N ALA A 37 41.59 -1.05 4.69
CA ALA A 37 42.48 -0.16 3.96
C ALA A 37 43.92 -0.67 3.95
N ALA A 38 44.45 -1.00 5.14
CA ALA A 38 45.79 -1.57 5.29
C ALA A 38 45.96 -2.85 4.47
N ARG A 39 44.96 -3.75 4.48
CA ARG A 39 44.99 -4.98 3.70
C ARG A 39 44.97 -4.73 2.19
N LEU A 40 44.23 -3.73 1.72
CA LEU A 40 44.19 -3.35 0.30
C LEU A 40 45.55 -2.81 -0.16
N ASP A 41 46.21 -2.02 0.68
CA ASP A 41 47.54 -1.47 0.40
C ASP A 41 48.67 -2.46 0.68
N LYS A 42 48.37 -3.64 1.25
CA LYS A 42 49.33 -4.67 1.68
C LYS A 42 50.27 -4.21 2.81
N ALA A 43 49.78 -3.32 3.67
CA ALA A 43 50.50 -2.84 4.83
C ALA A 43 50.59 -3.92 5.91
N SER A 44 51.71 -3.94 6.62
CA SER A 44 51.94 -4.82 7.77
C SER A 44 51.25 -4.29 9.03
N GLY A 45 51.17 -5.13 10.07
CA GLY A 45 50.71 -4.67 11.38
C GLY A 45 51.62 -3.60 11.99
N GLN A 46 52.90 -3.55 11.62
CA GLN A 46 53.80 -2.50 12.07
C GLN A 46 53.47 -1.16 11.40
N ASP A 47 53.29 -1.17 10.07
CA ASP A 47 52.84 0.02 9.31
C ASP A 47 51.52 0.58 9.85
N MET A 48 50.62 -0.29 10.27
CA MET A 48 49.34 0.07 10.87
C MET A 48 49.47 0.77 12.23
N ALA A 49 50.37 0.31 13.09
CA ALA A 49 50.60 0.97 14.37
C ALA A 49 51.31 2.31 14.19
N GLU A 50 52.27 2.37 13.27
CA GLU A 50 53.05 3.56 12.97
C GLU A 50 52.24 4.66 12.29
N GLN A 51 51.28 4.32 11.42
CA GLN A 51 50.55 5.33 10.63
C GLN A 51 49.20 5.71 11.21
N LEU A 52 48.76 5.10 12.31
CA LEU A 52 47.45 5.33 12.89
C LEU A 52 47.21 6.80 13.27
N PHE A 53 48.26 7.51 13.70
CA PHE A 53 48.18 8.92 14.07
C PHE A 53 47.72 9.84 12.92
N PHE A 54 47.92 9.45 11.65
CA PHE A 54 47.41 10.22 10.50
C PHE A 54 45.88 10.13 10.34
N PHE A 55 45.24 9.20 11.03
CA PHE A 55 43.82 8.89 10.92
C PHE A 55 43.03 9.30 12.17
N VAL A 56 43.65 10.01 13.11
CA VAL A 56 42.99 10.57 14.30
C VAL A 56 43.14 12.10 14.31
N ASP A 57 42.24 12.80 14.99
CA ASP A 57 42.41 14.24 15.22
C ASP A 57 43.34 14.49 16.42
N ASP A 58 43.95 15.68 16.49
CA ASP A 58 44.98 16.03 17.48
C ASP A 58 44.54 15.78 18.94
N ALA A 59 43.28 16.07 19.26
CA ALA A 59 42.73 15.85 20.61
C ALA A 59 42.64 14.36 21.01
N LEU A 60 42.52 13.46 20.03
CA LEU A 60 42.50 12.01 20.25
C LEU A 60 43.90 11.40 20.15
N LEU A 61 44.83 12.09 19.48
CA LEU A 61 46.22 11.68 19.42
C LEU A 61 46.84 11.68 20.81
N ASP A 62 46.62 12.73 21.61
CA ASP A 62 47.11 12.79 23.00
C ASP A 62 46.72 11.55 23.81
N VAL A 63 45.47 11.08 23.64
CA VAL A 63 44.99 9.85 24.29
C VAL A 63 45.66 8.63 23.67
N LEU A 64 45.75 8.55 22.34
CA LEU A 64 46.35 7.45 21.62
C LEU A 64 47.81 7.22 22.02
N GLU A 65 48.58 8.29 22.23
CA GLU A 65 49.99 8.23 22.68
C GLU A 65 50.15 7.57 24.05
N THR A 66 49.12 7.68 24.91
CA THR A 66 49.14 7.03 26.24
C THR A 66 48.79 5.54 26.21
N LEU A 67 48.31 5.03 25.07
CA LEU A 67 47.81 3.65 24.97
C LEU A 67 48.94 2.64 24.78
N GLU A 68 48.77 1.46 25.41
CA GLU A 68 49.74 0.38 25.28
C GLU A 68 49.80 -0.09 23.81
N GLY A 69 51.01 -0.10 23.24
CA GLY A 69 51.26 -0.51 21.86
C GLY A 69 51.38 0.64 20.88
N TYR A 70 51.25 1.90 21.32
CA TYR A 70 51.63 3.06 20.52
C TYR A 70 53.15 3.17 20.41
N GLU A 71 53.85 3.17 21.55
CA GLU A 71 55.31 3.16 21.61
C GLU A 71 55.81 2.04 22.55
N PRO A 72 56.59 1.05 22.05
CA PRO A 72 56.92 0.81 20.64
C PRO A 72 55.68 0.37 19.81
N PRO A 73 55.65 0.65 18.50
CA PRO A 73 54.51 0.32 17.63
C PRO A 73 54.17 -1.17 17.64
N ASN A 74 53.02 -1.52 18.19
CA ASN A 74 52.51 -2.89 18.28
C ASN A 74 51.01 -2.91 18.04
N TRP A 75 50.61 -3.20 16.80
CA TRP A 75 49.21 -3.14 16.39
C TRP A 75 48.26 -4.01 17.22
N PRO A 76 48.55 -5.29 17.52
CA PRO A 76 47.68 -6.11 18.37
C PRO A 76 47.40 -5.48 19.74
N LYS A 77 48.43 -4.94 20.40
CA LYS A 77 48.30 -4.27 21.70
C LYS A 77 47.56 -2.95 21.58
N LEU A 78 47.93 -2.13 20.60
CA LEU A 78 47.29 -0.83 20.35
C LEU A 78 45.80 -1.01 20.07
N LYS A 79 45.44 -1.95 19.18
CA LYS A 79 44.05 -2.29 18.87
C LYS A 79 43.27 -2.70 20.12
N ALA A 80 43.85 -3.54 20.98
CA ALA A 80 43.21 -3.97 22.22
C ALA A 80 43.00 -2.79 23.20
N SER A 81 44.01 -1.93 23.35
CA SER A 81 43.93 -0.72 24.17
C SER A 81 42.87 0.26 23.65
N MET A 82 42.78 0.46 22.35
CA MET A 82 41.74 1.31 21.73
C MET A 82 40.34 0.74 21.98
N LEU A 83 40.16 -0.57 21.84
CA LEU A 83 38.88 -1.23 22.14
C LEU A 83 38.53 -1.19 23.63
N SER A 84 39.52 -1.24 24.52
CA SER A 84 39.29 -1.08 25.96
C SER A 84 38.85 0.35 26.30
N TYR A 85 39.57 1.36 25.81
CA TYR A 85 39.33 2.75 26.14
C TYR A 85 38.06 3.32 25.49
N TRP A 86 37.82 3.02 24.21
CA TRP A 86 36.66 3.55 23.46
C TRP A 86 35.54 2.53 23.25
N GLY A 87 35.78 1.23 23.42
CA GLY A 87 34.78 0.18 23.17
C GLY A 87 33.81 -0.07 24.33
N GLU A 88 34.18 0.26 25.58
CA GLU A 88 33.20 0.23 26.69
C GLU A 88 32.11 1.30 26.53
N ILE A 89 32.40 2.36 25.79
CA ILE A 89 31.45 3.42 25.41
C ILE A 89 31.08 3.25 23.93
N ASP A 90 30.87 2.01 23.46
CA ASP A 90 30.27 1.81 22.13
C ASP A 90 28.83 2.32 22.20
N SER A 91 28.68 3.62 21.94
CA SER A 91 27.40 4.29 21.80
C SER A 91 26.70 3.57 20.66
N ALA A 92 25.75 2.71 21.01
CA ALA A 92 24.93 2.00 20.06
C ALA A 92 24.48 2.98 18.98
N LYS A 93 24.87 2.74 17.72
CA LYS A 93 24.54 3.62 16.59
C LYS A 93 23.03 3.84 16.49
N PHE A 94 22.29 2.79 16.85
CA PHE A 94 20.86 2.85 17.05
C PHE A 94 20.45 2.01 18.26
N THR A 95 19.42 2.46 18.94
CA THR A 95 18.81 1.85 20.11
C THR A 95 17.34 1.59 19.85
N ALA A 96 16.68 0.79 20.70
CA ALA A 96 15.23 0.63 20.66
C ALA A 96 14.48 1.97 20.83
N ARG A 97 15.12 2.97 21.45
CA ARG A 97 14.57 4.33 21.57
C ARG A 97 14.51 5.03 20.21
N ASP A 98 15.46 4.77 19.31
CA ASP A 98 15.49 5.38 17.98
C ASP A 98 14.37 4.85 17.09
N ILE A 99 13.99 3.57 17.24
CA ILE A 99 12.78 3.01 16.62
C ILE A 99 11.53 3.74 17.11
N LYS A 100 11.39 3.92 18.43
CA LYS A 100 10.24 4.63 19.01
C LYS A 100 10.18 6.08 18.58
N ALA A 101 11.32 6.79 18.61
CA ALA A 101 11.42 8.17 18.16
C ALA A 101 11.08 8.31 16.67
N LEU A 102 11.50 7.36 15.84
CA LEU A 102 11.13 7.31 14.43
C LEU A 102 9.62 7.12 14.28
N THR A 103 9.02 6.16 14.99
CA THR A 103 7.57 5.93 14.99
C THR A 103 6.80 7.16 15.44
N GLU A 104 7.15 7.76 16.57
CA GLU A 104 6.53 8.98 17.09
C GLU A 104 6.64 10.14 16.10
N GLY A 105 7.80 10.31 15.46
CA GLY A 105 8.02 11.34 14.45
C GLY A 105 7.17 11.14 13.18
N TRP A 106 6.87 9.90 12.80
CA TRP A 106 5.93 9.62 11.71
C TRP A 106 4.47 9.81 12.15
N VAL A 107 4.09 9.33 13.33
CA VAL A 107 2.74 9.51 13.89
C VAL A 107 2.40 11.00 14.02
N ALA A 108 3.33 11.82 14.51
CA ALA A 108 3.15 13.27 14.64
C ALA A 108 2.90 13.98 13.29
N ARG A 109 3.39 13.42 12.18
CA ARG A 109 3.18 13.92 10.81
C ARG A 109 1.89 13.40 10.16
N GLY A 110 1.09 12.61 10.88
CA GLY A 110 -0.12 11.96 10.36
C GLY A 110 0.08 10.51 9.93
N GLY A 111 1.27 9.95 10.17
CA GLY A 111 1.64 8.58 9.81
C GLY A 111 1.97 8.42 8.32
N VAL A 112 2.54 7.27 7.98
CA VAL A 112 2.82 6.90 6.58
C VAL A 112 1.49 6.72 5.84
N SER A 113 1.26 7.57 4.82
CA SER A 113 -0.02 7.67 4.12
C SER A 113 0.07 7.37 2.62
N SER A 114 1.23 7.67 2.02
CA SER A 114 1.52 7.51 0.60
C SER A 114 2.64 6.49 0.33
N VAL A 115 2.82 6.15 -0.96
CA VAL A 115 3.90 5.25 -1.40
C VAL A 115 5.25 5.94 -1.21
N GLU A 116 5.31 7.25 -1.46
CA GLU A 116 6.49 8.09 -1.27
C GLU A 116 6.89 8.13 0.21
N ASP A 117 5.91 8.32 1.12
CA ASP A 117 6.13 8.26 2.56
C ASP A 117 6.65 6.88 2.98
N TYR A 118 6.09 5.81 2.41
CA TYR A 118 6.51 4.45 2.73
C TYR A 118 7.96 4.18 2.31
N GLN A 119 8.36 4.66 1.13
CA GLN A 119 9.75 4.57 0.68
C GLN A 119 10.69 5.38 1.58
N ALA A 120 10.29 6.59 1.98
CA ALA A 120 11.06 7.42 2.90
C ALA A 120 11.19 6.76 4.28
N PHE A 121 10.09 6.20 4.80
CA PHE A 121 10.07 5.46 6.05
C PHE A 121 11.01 4.25 6.02
N ARG A 122 10.95 3.41 4.97
CA ARG A 122 11.82 2.23 4.82
C ARG A 122 13.31 2.58 4.84
N LYS A 123 13.70 3.69 4.20
CA LYS A 123 15.10 4.15 4.17
C LYS A 123 15.69 4.39 5.57
N HIS A 124 14.85 4.73 6.55
CA HIS A 124 15.28 4.92 7.94
C HIS A 124 15.03 3.68 8.80
N TRP A 125 13.88 3.02 8.61
CA TRP A 125 13.51 1.87 9.43
C TRP A 125 14.39 0.64 9.20
N GLU A 126 14.69 0.30 7.94
CA GLU A 126 15.41 -0.95 7.62
C GLU A 126 16.86 -0.96 8.14
N PRO A 127 17.65 0.12 8.02
CA PRO A 127 18.99 0.16 8.62
C PRO A 127 18.96 0.04 10.14
N ILE A 128 18.00 0.70 10.81
CA ILE A 128 17.86 0.67 12.26
C ILE A 128 17.51 -0.75 12.71
N GLN A 129 16.48 -1.35 12.10
CA GLN A 129 16.09 -2.73 12.39
C GLN A 129 17.25 -3.71 12.17
N ALA A 130 17.97 -3.60 11.05
CA ALA A 130 19.10 -4.48 10.73
C ALA A 130 20.24 -4.33 11.76
N TYR A 131 20.53 -3.11 12.21
CA TYR A 131 21.52 -2.87 13.24
C TYR A 131 21.13 -3.50 14.58
N LEU A 132 19.88 -3.32 15.00
CA LEU A 132 19.41 -3.83 16.29
C LEU A 132 19.42 -5.36 16.35
N LEU A 133 19.12 -6.04 15.25
CA LEU A 133 19.23 -7.50 15.14
C LEU A 133 20.68 -7.97 15.09
N ALA A 134 21.55 -7.25 14.36
CA ALA A 134 22.95 -7.65 14.22
C ALA A 134 23.79 -7.45 15.49
N LYS A 135 23.36 -6.55 16.38
CA LYS A 135 24.02 -6.23 17.65
C LYS A 135 23.28 -6.82 18.86
N ASP A 136 22.33 -7.73 18.63
CA ASP A 136 21.51 -8.39 19.67
C ASP A 136 20.87 -7.39 20.67
N HIS A 137 20.55 -6.18 20.20
CA HIS A 137 19.82 -5.18 20.99
C HIS A 137 18.32 -5.50 21.07
N ILE A 138 17.87 -6.40 20.20
CA ILE A 138 16.51 -6.94 20.12
C ILE A 138 16.65 -8.44 19.90
N GLU A 139 15.96 -9.25 20.71
CA GLU A 139 15.98 -10.71 20.59
C GLU A 139 15.12 -11.18 19.40
N SER A 140 14.09 -10.41 19.04
CA SER A 140 13.22 -10.72 17.92
C SER A 140 12.61 -9.51 17.22
N VAL A 141 12.47 -9.59 15.89
CA VAL A 141 11.74 -8.62 15.06
C VAL A 141 10.29 -8.40 15.52
N GLU A 142 9.74 -9.35 16.29
CA GLU A 142 8.40 -9.24 16.87
C GLU A 142 8.28 -8.12 17.91
N GLU A 143 9.37 -7.70 18.56
CA GLU A 143 9.37 -6.60 19.53
C GLU A 143 9.02 -5.26 18.89
N ILE A 144 9.53 -5.02 17.69
CA ILE A 144 9.30 -3.77 16.92
C ILE A 144 8.06 -3.84 16.03
N ARG A 145 7.34 -4.96 16.04
CA ARG A 145 6.14 -5.16 15.21
C ARG A 145 5.07 -4.12 15.46
N ASN A 146 4.83 -3.81 16.74
CA ASN A 146 3.80 -2.85 17.10
C ASN A 146 4.23 -1.43 16.69
N ASP A 147 5.48 -1.05 16.92
CA ASP A 147 6.03 0.24 16.51
C ASP A 147 5.99 0.41 14.98
N TYR A 148 6.24 -0.66 14.23
CA TYR A 148 6.10 -0.68 12.77
C TYR A 148 4.66 -0.41 12.36
N TYR A 149 3.68 -1.14 12.92
CA TYR A 149 2.27 -0.94 12.60
C TYR A 149 1.78 0.48 12.95
N GLN A 150 2.19 1.00 14.10
CA GLN A 150 1.78 2.32 14.59
C GLN A 150 2.30 3.48 13.72
N SER A 151 3.43 3.31 13.03
CA SER A 151 3.98 4.35 12.15
C SER A 151 3.09 4.68 10.94
N PHE A 152 2.15 3.81 10.57
CA PHE A 152 1.22 4.03 9.46
C PHE A 152 0.05 4.91 9.86
N SER A 153 -0.46 5.69 8.91
CA SER A 153 -1.68 6.49 9.10
C SER A 153 -2.89 5.58 9.37
N VAL A 154 -3.90 6.08 10.09
CA VAL A 154 -5.12 5.31 10.42
C VAL A 154 -5.80 4.75 9.16
N ALA A 155 -5.87 5.55 8.09
CA ALA A 155 -6.46 5.12 6.82
C ALA A 155 -5.69 3.95 6.17
N VAL A 156 -4.36 3.93 6.29
CA VAL A 156 -3.54 2.82 5.80
C VAL A 156 -3.63 1.62 6.75
N GLN A 157 -3.66 1.83 8.05
CA GLN A 157 -3.89 0.78 9.06
C GLN A 157 -5.21 0.04 8.83
N ASP A 158 -6.27 0.75 8.47
CA ASP A 158 -7.57 0.16 8.11
C ASP A 158 -7.47 -0.71 6.86
N ARG A 159 -6.80 -0.22 5.81
CA ARG A 159 -6.57 -1.01 4.58
C ARG A 159 -5.71 -2.25 4.83
N ILE A 160 -4.70 -2.13 5.70
CA ILE A 160 -3.88 -3.27 6.12
C ILE A 160 -4.75 -4.29 6.86
N ARG A 161 -5.62 -3.85 7.78
CA ARG A 161 -6.55 -4.73 8.49
C ARG A 161 -7.51 -5.44 7.53
N ASP A 162 -8.08 -4.73 6.56
CA ASP A 162 -8.93 -5.32 5.52
C ASP A 162 -8.18 -6.35 4.68
N GLN A 163 -6.91 -6.09 4.37
CA GLN A 163 -6.06 -7.04 3.64
C GLN A 163 -5.77 -8.30 4.47
N LEU A 164 -5.44 -8.14 5.76
CA LEU A 164 -5.21 -9.27 6.66
C LEU A 164 -6.47 -10.12 6.87
N LEU A 165 -7.65 -9.49 6.87
CA LEU A 165 -8.93 -10.19 6.91
C LEU A 165 -9.18 -11.00 5.63
N LYS A 166 -8.92 -10.41 4.45
CA LYS A 166 -9.04 -11.10 3.15
C LYS A 166 -8.10 -12.29 3.05
N ASP A 167 -6.88 -12.15 3.57
CA ASP A 167 -5.87 -13.22 3.53
C ASP A 167 -6.08 -14.27 4.65
N ASN A 168 -7.09 -14.09 5.50
CA ASN A 168 -7.41 -14.93 6.66
C ASN A 168 -6.20 -15.16 7.60
N THR A 169 -5.30 -14.16 7.68
CA THR A 169 -4.08 -14.21 8.50
C THR A 169 -4.26 -13.50 9.85
N MET A 170 -5.46 -12.97 10.11
CA MET A 170 -5.83 -12.31 11.34
C MET A 170 -5.89 -13.32 12.51
N ILE A 171 -5.22 -12.99 13.62
CA ILE A 171 -5.30 -13.78 14.85
C ILE A 171 -6.33 -13.15 15.78
N THR A 172 -7.47 -13.83 15.93
CA THR A 172 -8.51 -13.44 16.91
C THR A 172 -8.21 -14.13 18.23
N THR A 173 -7.95 -13.34 19.28
CA THR A 173 -7.80 -13.86 20.65
C THR A 173 -9.16 -14.32 21.17
N ALA A 174 -9.20 -15.20 22.18
CA ALA A 174 -10.44 -15.70 22.79
C ALA A 174 -11.41 -14.59 23.24
N ASP A 175 -10.90 -13.39 23.53
CA ASP A 175 -11.69 -12.20 23.89
C ASP A 175 -12.20 -11.38 22.69
N ASN A 176 -12.19 -11.95 21.47
CA ASN A 176 -12.45 -11.26 20.21
C ASN A 176 -11.56 -10.01 19.97
N ARG A 177 -10.40 -9.95 20.64
CA ARG A 177 -9.42 -8.88 20.45
C ARG A 177 -8.42 -9.23 19.35
N PHE A 178 -8.12 -8.25 18.52
CA PHE A 178 -7.17 -8.37 17.42
C PHE A 178 -5.74 -8.48 17.95
N LYS A 179 -5.05 -9.55 17.56
CA LYS A 179 -3.61 -9.67 17.74
C LYS A 179 -2.94 -9.52 16.37
N LEU A 180 -1.93 -8.66 16.31
CA LEU A 180 -1.11 -8.51 15.11
C LEU A 180 -0.46 -9.86 14.76
N PRO A 181 -0.48 -10.27 13.47
CA PRO A 181 0.15 -11.50 13.03
C PRO A 181 1.68 -11.44 13.19
N LYS A 182 2.41 -12.49 12.80
CA LYS A 182 3.88 -12.46 12.78
C LYS A 182 4.39 -11.30 11.92
N PHE A 183 5.55 -10.75 12.26
CA PHE A 183 6.13 -9.57 11.61
C PHE A 183 6.24 -9.74 10.09
N GLU A 184 6.68 -10.91 9.62
CA GLU A 184 6.81 -11.20 8.18
C GLU A 184 5.47 -11.13 7.43
N ILE A 185 4.41 -11.66 8.03
CA ILE A 185 3.06 -11.62 7.45
C ILE A 185 2.55 -10.19 7.40
N LEU A 186 2.78 -9.43 8.47
CA LEU A 186 2.42 -8.02 8.55
C LEU A 186 3.16 -7.20 7.47
N LYS A 187 4.48 -7.39 7.33
CA LYS A 187 5.31 -6.71 6.33
C LYS A 187 4.88 -7.04 4.90
N ALA A 188 4.52 -8.30 4.64
CA ALA A 188 4.00 -8.72 3.35
C ALA A 188 2.66 -8.03 3.02
N ALA A 189 1.71 -8.03 3.96
CA ALA A 189 0.42 -7.37 3.79
C ALA A 189 0.55 -5.87 3.54
N ILE A 190 1.43 -5.19 4.29
CA ILE A 190 1.73 -3.77 4.10
C ILE A 190 2.32 -3.50 2.72
N THR A 191 3.27 -4.32 2.28
CA THR A 191 3.88 -4.17 0.96
C THR A 191 2.86 -4.35 -0.15
N GLU A 192 1.91 -5.28 0.00
CA GLU A 192 0.82 -5.48 -0.94
C GLU A 192 -0.17 -4.30 -0.96
N VAL A 193 -0.53 -3.75 0.21
CA VAL A 193 -1.37 -2.54 0.31
C VAL A 193 -0.70 -1.37 -0.43
N MET A 194 0.59 -1.16 -0.18
CA MET A 194 1.36 -0.08 -0.82
C MET A 194 1.49 -0.30 -2.33
N ARG A 195 1.72 -1.55 -2.77
CA ARG A 195 1.77 -1.91 -4.20
C ARG A 195 0.44 -1.63 -4.90
N ARG A 196 -0.69 -1.96 -4.25
CA ARG A 196 -2.03 -1.64 -4.78
C ARG A 196 -2.28 -0.14 -4.84
N GLN A 197 -1.83 0.62 -3.85
CA GLN A 197 -1.87 2.08 -3.92
C GLN A 197 -1.09 2.60 -5.13
N THR A 198 0.09 2.05 -5.43
CA THR A 198 0.85 2.40 -6.65
C THR A 198 0.12 2.00 -7.94
N SER A 199 -0.53 0.83 -8.00
CA SER A 199 -1.23 0.40 -9.21
C SER A 199 -2.49 1.21 -9.51
N LEU A 200 -3.13 1.77 -8.48
CA LEU A 200 -4.34 2.58 -8.62
C LEU A 200 -4.06 4.02 -9.07
N ILE A 201 -2.80 4.50 -9.05
CA ILE A 201 -2.42 5.84 -9.53
C ILE A 201 -2.64 5.99 -11.05
N PHE A 202 -2.82 4.89 -11.80
CA PHE A 202 -3.17 4.95 -13.22
C PHE A 202 -4.68 5.09 -13.51
N GLU A 203 -5.57 4.92 -12.52
CA GLU A 203 -7.02 5.14 -12.69
C GLU A 203 -7.59 6.33 -11.90
N ASP A 204 -6.90 6.81 -10.86
CA ASP A 204 -7.42 7.89 -9.99
C ASP A 204 -7.01 9.32 -10.40
N SER A 205 -6.88 9.60 -11.71
CA SER A 205 -6.89 10.99 -12.21
C SER A 205 -8.27 11.67 -12.14
N LYS A 206 -9.24 11.04 -11.47
CA LYS A 206 -10.51 11.65 -11.06
C LYS A 206 -10.71 11.59 -9.56
N ALA A 207 -9.71 12.02 -8.78
CA ALA A 207 -9.95 12.61 -7.47
C ALA A 207 -10.77 13.90 -7.64
N SER A 208 -12.06 13.74 -7.89
CA SER A 208 -13.05 14.77 -7.68
C SER A 208 -12.98 15.15 -6.20
N LYS A 209 -12.82 16.44 -5.94
CA LYS A 209 -12.93 17.07 -4.61
C LYS A 209 -14.08 16.39 -3.83
N PRO A 210 -13.99 16.23 -2.50
CA PRO A 210 -15.08 15.65 -1.73
C PRO A 210 -16.33 16.52 -1.93
N VAL A 211 -17.23 16.07 -2.79
CA VAL A 211 -18.55 16.64 -2.92
C VAL A 211 -19.23 16.23 -1.62
N LYS A 212 -19.48 17.23 -0.75
CA LYS A 212 -20.34 17.05 0.42
C LYS A 212 -21.58 16.30 -0.05
N PRO A 213 -22.03 15.22 0.65
CA PRO A 213 -23.24 14.54 0.24
C PRO A 213 -24.36 15.59 0.26
N ALA A 214 -24.89 15.91 -0.92
CA ALA A 214 -26.06 16.75 -1.01
C ALA A 214 -27.13 16.10 -0.13
N THR A 215 -27.67 16.87 0.80
CA THR A 215 -28.68 16.35 1.72
C THR A 215 -29.91 15.96 0.91
N LEU A 216 -30.65 14.94 1.36
CA LEU A 216 -31.88 14.47 0.71
C LEU A 216 -32.87 15.61 0.39
N ASP A 217 -32.83 16.68 1.19
CA ASP A 217 -33.61 17.89 1.00
C ASP A 217 -33.21 18.70 -0.24
N GLU A 218 -31.92 18.76 -0.58
CA GLU A 218 -31.43 19.40 -1.81
C GLU A 218 -31.83 18.59 -3.05
N ALA A 219 -31.78 17.25 -2.98
CA ALA A 219 -32.23 16.38 -4.06
C ALA A 219 -33.76 16.49 -4.29
N ASN A 220 -34.55 16.58 -3.20
CA ASN A 220 -36.00 16.79 -3.27
C ASN A 220 -36.36 18.17 -3.85
N GLY A 221 -35.62 19.22 -3.48
CA GLY A 221 -35.82 20.56 -4.05
C GLY A 221 -35.53 20.64 -5.55
N ILE A 222 -34.52 19.91 -6.04
CA ILE A 222 -34.23 19.82 -7.48
C ILE A 222 -35.34 19.07 -8.21
N MET A 223 -35.90 18.00 -7.63
CA MET A 223 -37.03 17.25 -8.21
C MET A 223 -38.30 18.11 -8.32
N GLN A 224 -38.55 18.97 -7.34
CA GLN A 224 -39.68 19.91 -7.33
C GLN A 224 -39.54 20.99 -8.41
N LYS A 225 -38.34 21.60 -8.53
CA LYS A 225 -38.04 22.60 -9.57
C LYS A 225 -38.12 22.02 -10.99
N MET A 226 -37.64 20.80 -11.19
CA MET A 226 -37.79 20.13 -12.49
C MET A 226 -39.27 19.81 -12.84
N GLY A 227 -40.12 19.65 -11.84
CA GLY A 227 -41.58 19.52 -12.02
C GLY A 227 -42.25 20.84 -12.38
N GLU A 228 -41.79 21.96 -11.83
CA GLU A 228 -42.29 23.31 -12.13
C GLU A 228 -41.85 23.80 -13.53
N ASP A 229 -40.59 23.57 -13.90
CA ASP A 229 -40.03 23.99 -15.20
C ASP A 229 -40.53 23.15 -16.39
N ARG A 230 -41.05 21.94 -16.14
CA ARG A 230 -41.70 21.10 -17.17
C ARG A 230 -43.18 21.38 -17.37
N ARG A 231 -43.77 22.31 -16.62
CA ARG A 231 -45.17 22.70 -16.83
C ARG A 231 -45.26 23.60 -18.08
N PRO A 232 -45.96 23.19 -19.15
CA PRO A 232 -46.13 24.06 -20.31
C PRO A 232 -46.84 25.36 -19.88
N LYS A 233 -46.27 26.50 -20.24
CA LYS A 233 -46.88 27.82 -20.04
C LYS A 233 -48.18 27.86 -20.85
N ALA A 234 -49.32 27.80 -20.14
CA ALA A 234 -50.63 27.81 -20.75
C ALA A 234 -50.84 29.12 -21.52
N VAL A 235 -50.93 29.00 -22.86
CA VAL A 235 -51.48 30.05 -23.72
C VAL A 235 -52.99 30.10 -23.48
N ALA A 236 -53.52 31.31 -23.31
CA ALA A 236 -54.92 31.58 -23.03
C ALA A 236 -55.86 31.05 -24.15
N GLY A 237 -56.88 30.29 -23.75
CA GLY A 237 -57.99 29.78 -24.57
C GLY A 237 -59.01 29.04 -23.69
N PRO A 238 -60.31 29.04 -24.04
CA PRO A 238 -61.41 29.16 -23.06
C PRO A 238 -61.67 27.91 -22.21
N SER A 239 -62.10 28.18 -20.98
CA SER A 239 -62.42 27.22 -19.92
C SER A 239 -63.44 26.17 -20.36
N LYS A 240 -63.01 24.91 -20.44
CA LYS A 240 -63.91 23.77 -20.24
C LYS A 240 -63.84 23.34 -18.78
N PRO A 241 -64.97 23.09 -18.11
CA PRO A 241 -64.97 22.74 -16.70
C PRO A 241 -64.19 21.44 -16.49
N VAL A 242 -63.36 21.44 -15.46
CA VAL A 242 -62.65 20.26 -14.98
C VAL A 242 -63.71 19.18 -14.70
N PRO A 243 -63.59 17.97 -15.27
CA PRO A 243 -64.56 16.91 -15.04
C PRO A 243 -64.62 16.62 -13.53
N THR A 244 -65.83 16.67 -12.99
CA THR A 244 -66.10 16.47 -11.57
C THR A 244 -65.77 15.05 -11.15
N MET A 245 -65.45 14.84 -9.88
CA MET A 245 -65.03 13.54 -9.30
C MET A 245 -65.93 12.36 -9.69
N ASP A 246 -67.24 12.60 -9.89
CA ASP A 246 -68.20 11.59 -10.33
C ASP A 246 -68.01 11.12 -11.79
N GLU A 247 -67.50 11.96 -12.69
CA GLU A 247 -67.16 11.55 -14.06
C GLU A 247 -65.89 10.70 -14.09
N LEU A 248 -64.94 10.97 -13.18
CA LEU A 248 -63.74 10.15 -13.02
C LEU A 248 -64.06 8.77 -12.46
N SER A 249 -64.95 8.68 -11.47
CA SER A 249 -65.44 7.38 -10.97
C SER A 249 -66.15 6.57 -12.05
N LYS A 250 -66.99 7.21 -12.89
CA LYS A 250 -67.63 6.53 -14.02
C LYS A 250 -66.63 6.03 -15.07
N MET A 251 -65.54 6.76 -15.32
CA MET A 251 -64.49 6.31 -16.23
C MET A 251 -63.69 5.13 -15.67
N PHE A 252 -63.47 5.09 -14.34
CA PHE A 252 -62.83 3.95 -13.68
C PHE A 252 -63.71 2.70 -13.68
N GLU A 253 -65.00 2.83 -13.37
CA GLU A 253 -65.95 1.72 -13.43
C GLU A 253 -66.10 1.17 -14.86
N ALA A 254 -66.12 2.04 -15.87
CA ALA A 254 -66.15 1.62 -17.27
C ALA A 254 -64.86 0.92 -17.71
N PHE A 255 -63.73 1.22 -17.07
CA PHE A 255 -62.45 0.55 -17.32
C PHE A 255 -62.39 -0.83 -16.66
N GLU A 256 -62.91 -0.97 -15.44
CA GLU A 256 -63.01 -2.27 -14.75
C GLU A 256 -63.94 -3.23 -15.51
N GLN A 257 -65.10 -2.78 -15.97
CA GLN A 257 -66.00 -3.59 -16.80
C GLN A 257 -65.34 -4.06 -18.11
N LYS A 258 -64.46 -3.24 -18.69
CA LYS A 258 -63.71 -3.57 -19.90
C LYS A 258 -62.58 -4.57 -19.65
N LEU A 259 -62.00 -4.57 -18.45
CA LEU A 259 -61.04 -5.58 -18.00
C LEU A 259 -61.71 -6.92 -17.75
N GLU A 260 -62.87 -6.94 -17.09
CA GLU A 260 -63.64 -8.16 -16.86
C GLU A 260 -64.14 -8.78 -18.18
N GLN A 261 -64.58 -7.97 -19.13
CA GLN A 261 -64.97 -8.42 -20.47
C GLN A 261 -63.78 -8.99 -21.27
N LYS A 262 -62.56 -8.47 -21.05
CA LYS A 262 -61.31 -8.98 -21.63
C LYS A 262 -60.84 -10.28 -20.96
N LEU A 263 -61.15 -10.48 -19.68
CA LEU A 263 -60.85 -11.71 -18.93
C LEU A 263 -61.82 -12.85 -19.29
N ALA A 264 -63.10 -12.54 -19.53
CA ALA A 264 -64.12 -13.52 -19.92
C ALA A 264 -64.02 -14.00 -21.39
N SER A 265 -63.23 -13.34 -22.24
CA SER A 265 -63.10 -13.64 -23.67
C SER A 265 -61.80 -14.36 -24.06
N VAL A 266 -61.02 -14.86 -23.10
CA VAL A 266 -59.85 -15.72 -23.37
C VAL A 266 -60.31 -17.17 -23.52
N PRO A 267 -60.18 -17.81 -24.71
CA PRO A 267 -60.48 -19.23 -24.84
C PRO A 267 -59.42 -20.06 -24.14
N THR A 268 -59.85 -20.86 -23.17
CA THR A 268 -59.08 -21.94 -22.54
C THR A 268 -58.61 -22.93 -23.61
N LYS A 269 -57.35 -22.82 -24.02
CA LYS A 269 -56.62 -23.95 -24.59
C LYS A 269 -55.89 -24.65 -23.45
N SER A 270 -56.37 -25.84 -23.13
CA SER A 270 -55.69 -26.86 -22.34
C SER A 270 -54.28 -27.07 -22.89
N SER A 271 -53.27 -26.85 -22.05
CA SER A 271 -51.94 -27.38 -22.30
C SER A 271 -51.55 -28.26 -21.13
N GLN A 272 -51.32 -29.51 -21.48
CA GLN A 272 -50.98 -30.62 -20.62
C GLN A 272 -49.74 -30.31 -19.79
N SER A 273 -49.78 -30.79 -18.56
CA SER A 273 -48.65 -31.00 -17.67
C SER A 273 -47.48 -31.67 -18.40
N GLN A 274 -46.36 -30.97 -18.52
CA GLN A 274 -45.04 -31.57 -18.68
C GLN A 274 -44.08 -30.92 -17.68
N GLY A 275 -43.25 -31.76 -17.05
CA GLY A 275 -42.42 -31.47 -15.88
C GLY A 275 -41.39 -30.34 -16.03
N PRO A 276 -40.51 -30.17 -15.02
CA PRO A 276 -39.72 -28.96 -14.83
C PRO A 276 -38.76 -28.77 -16.00
N ARG A 277 -39.03 -27.79 -16.86
CA ARG A 277 -38.10 -27.39 -17.92
C ARG A 277 -36.92 -26.72 -17.24
N GLY A 278 -35.71 -27.22 -17.50
CA GLY A 278 -34.44 -26.68 -16.97
C GLY A 278 -34.26 -25.19 -17.29
N PRO A 279 -33.27 -24.53 -16.66
CA PRO A 279 -33.09 -23.09 -16.74
C PRO A 279 -33.03 -22.63 -18.20
N MET A 280 -33.91 -21.68 -18.57
CA MET A 280 -33.89 -21.05 -19.89
C MET A 280 -32.58 -20.26 -20.04
N VAL A 281 -31.65 -20.76 -20.84
CA VAL A 281 -30.38 -20.11 -21.16
C VAL A 281 -30.47 -19.42 -22.53
N CYS A 282 -29.96 -18.20 -22.62
CA CYS A 282 -29.85 -17.51 -23.89
C CYS A 282 -28.72 -18.12 -24.74
N PHE A 283 -28.99 -18.50 -25.99
CA PHE A 283 -27.98 -19.06 -26.90
C PHE A 283 -26.99 -18.02 -27.46
N TYR A 284 -27.19 -16.73 -27.17
CA TYR A 284 -26.28 -15.66 -27.57
C TYR A 284 -25.29 -15.33 -26.46
N CYS A 285 -25.79 -14.92 -25.29
CA CYS A 285 -24.95 -14.49 -24.17
C CYS A 285 -24.69 -15.59 -23.11
N HIS A 286 -25.25 -16.80 -23.30
CA HIS A 286 -25.15 -17.93 -22.36
C HIS A 286 -25.59 -17.64 -20.90
N ARG A 287 -26.37 -16.57 -20.69
CA ARG A 287 -26.93 -16.23 -19.37
C ARG A 287 -28.31 -16.87 -19.16
N GLU A 288 -28.58 -17.27 -17.94
CA GLU A 288 -29.87 -17.86 -17.54
C GLU A 288 -30.95 -16.77 -17.34
N GLY A 289 -32.23 -17.14 -17.50
CA GLY A 289 -33.39 -16.30 -17.19
C GLY A 289 -34.05 -15.61 -18.37
N HIS A 290 -33.49 -15.71 -19.59
CA HIS A 290 -34.11 -15.21 -20.82
C HIS A 290 -33.71 -16.02 -22.05
N GLY A 291 -34.62 -16.11 -23.02
CA GLY A 291 -34.31 -16.71 -24.33
C GLY A 291 -33.66 -15.69 -25.27
N THR A 292 -33.06 -16.17 -26.37
CA THR A 292 -32.40 -15.34 -27.39
C THR A 292 -33.28 -14.21 -27.94
N ALA A 293 -34.61 -14.38 -27.96
CA ALA A 293 -35.55 -13.34 -28.40
C ALA A 293 -35.66 -12.12 -27.45
N ARG A 294 -35.23 -12.23 -26.19
CA ARG A 294 -35.28 -11.14 -25.18
C ARG A 294 -33.89 -10.80 -24.65
N CYS A 295 -32.84 -11.12 -25.42
CA CYS A 295 -31.46 -10.83 -25.05
C CYS A 295 -31.13 -9.36 -25.34
N PHE A 296 -30.76 -8.62 -24.30
CA PHE A 296 -30.38 -7.21 -24.42
C PHE A 296 -29.05 -7.04 -25.18
N GLU A 297 -28.09 -7.95 -24.97
CA GLU A 297 -26.80 -7.94 -25.68
C GLU A 297 -27.02 -8.14 -27.19
N LEU A 298 -27.83 -9.13 -27.59
CA LEU A 298 -28.16 -9.35 -29.00
C LEU A 298 -28.93 -8.18 -29.63
N GLN A 299 -29.83 -7.54 -28.89
CA GLN A 299 -30.56 -6.37 -29.39
C GLN A 299 -29.60 -5.21 -29.64
N LYS A 300 -28.66 -4.97 -28.72
CA LYS A 300 -27.63 -3.94 -28.87
C LYS A 300 -26.71 -4.23 -30.07
N ASP A 301 -26.26 -5.46 -30.25
CA ASP A 301 -25.35 -5.81 -31.36
C ASP A 301 -26.04 -5.77 -32.74
N LYS A 302 -27.37 -5.88 -32.78
CA LYS A 302 -28.18 -5.57 -33.97
C LYS A 302 -28.28 -4.07 -34.21
N ASP A 303 -28.51 -3.29 -33.16
CA ASP A 303 -28.62 -1.83 -33.24
C ASP A 303 -27.27 -1.20 -33.66
N ASP A 304 -26.14 -1.81 -33.24
CA ASP A 304 -24.78 -1.43 -33.61
C ASP A 304 -24.31 -2.02 -34.97
N ASN A 305 -25.19 -2.71 -35.72
CA ASN A 305 -24.91 -3.37 -37.01
C ASN A 305 -23.78 -4.42 -37.01
N LEU A 306 -23.42 -4.95 -35.84
CA LEU A 306 -22.36 -5.95 -35.67
C LEU A 306 -22.82 -7.36 -36.02
N VAL A 307 -24.13 -7.62 -35.97
CA VAL A 307 -24.73 -8.94 -36.24
C VAL A 307 -25.85 -8.85 -37.28
N GLU A 308 -25.74 -9.63 -38.35
CA GLU A 308 -26.82 -9.86 -39.31
C GLU A 308 -27.64 -11.09 -38.92
N GLN A 309 -28.96 -10.94 -38.77
CA GLN A 309 -29.87 -12.07 -38.60
C GLN A 309 -30.34 -12.57 -39.97
N LYS A 310 -29.97 -13.81 -40.33
CA LYS A 310 -30.54 -14.52 -41.49
C LYS A 310 -31.33 -15.72 -41.00
N GLY A 311 -32.66 -15.55 -40.89
CA GLY A 311 -33.56 -16.56 -40.34
C GLY A 311 -33.32 -16.81 -38.85
N THR A 312 -33.12 -18.08 -38.47
CA THR A 312 -32.84 -18.50 -37.07
C THR A 312 -31.37 -18.34 -36.68
N ASN A 313 -30.49 -17.99 -37.62
CA ASN A 313 -29.05 -17.91 -37.42
C ASN A 313 -28.56 -16.46 -37.38
N PHE A 314 -27.56 -16.20 -36.53
CA PHE A 314 -26.91 -14.91 -36.33
C PHE A 314 -25.49 -14.96 -36.90
N PHE A 315 -25.12 -13.97 -37.71
CA PHE A 315 -23.81 -13.88 -38.35
C PHE A 315 -23.11 -12.60 -37.91
N CYS A 316 -21.94 -12.71 -37.27
CA CYS A 316 -21.12 -11.54 -36.99
C CYS A 316 -20.53 -11.00 -38.31
N ARG A 317 -20.70 -9.70 -38.55
CA ARG A 317 -20.08 -9.02 -39.70
C ARG A 317 -18.60 -8.85 -39.38
N MET A 318 -17.72 -9.65 -39.98
CA MET A 318 -16.29 -9.33 -40.04
C MET A 318 -16.10 -8.28 -41.14
N GLU A 319 -15.64 -7.08 -40.77
CA GLU A 319 -15.10 -6.11 -41.71
C GLU A 319 -13.98 -6.77 -42.54
N ARG A 320 -14.07 -6.65 -43.86
CA ARG A 320 -12.96 -6.82 -44.80
C ARG A 320 -12.43 -5.47 -45.19
#